data_AF-A0A1F8NIT9-F1
#
_entry.id   AF-A0A1F8NIT9-F1
#
_cell.length_a   1.000
_cell.length_b   1.000
_cell.length_c   1.000
_cell.angle_alpha   90.00
_cell.angle_beta   90.00
_cell.angle_gamma   90.00
#
_symmetry.space_group_name_H-M   'P 1'
#
loop_
_entity.id
_entity.type
_entity.pdbx_description
1 polymer ?
#
loop_
_entity_poly.entity_id
_entity_poly.type
_entity_poly.pdbx_seq_one_letter_code
_entity_poly.pdbx_strand_id
1 'polypeptide(L)'
;MDRIGSQVIPVPPNMIASLREGFDAVANQIVVIIIPIVIDLILWLGPHFQVKTLVNGILKAMASSTELNSLQSGDLLTTSMDVIRTAAEHFNLLSLLRTIPVGIPSLMAARLPLDIPNGTPNYLDINNLFVVSAIGIGLLLVGLIIGCFYYILIVQVALQGRIEFKLILKNWSWASLQVLSLTLALLILFILISVPSSCAISAIALFGLPLGQFAIFLYIGIMLWLAFPLLFSAHGIFVNHNNALASVQRSMLLTRVTLPTTSLFILSILVISEGLDVLWRIPPETSWLTLIGVGGHAFITSALLAASFVYFRDADRWAQETLRMINSPKEVPLQGR
;
A
#
# COMPACT_ATOMS: atom_id res chain seq x y z
N MET A 1 -20.18 -33.12 41.02
CA MET A 1 -20.76 -32.54 39.78
C MET A 1 -19.71 -31.62 39.22
N ASP A 2 -18.79 -32.20 38.46
CA ASP A 2 -17.61 -31.52 37.96
C ASP A 2 -17.96 -30.55 36.84
N ARG A 3 -17.43 -29.34 36.95
CA ARG A 3 -17.44 -28.34 35.88
C ARG A 3 -16.49 -28.83 34.79
N ILE A 4 -17.01 -29.52 33.79
CA ILE A 4 -16.34 -29.64 32.50
C ILE A 4 -16.29 -28.21 31.94
N GLY A 5 -15.17 -27.52 32.13
CA GLY A 5 -14.93 -26.23 31.49
C GLY A 5 -14.94 -26.46 29.98
N SER A 6 -16.06 -26.14 29.33
CA SER A 6 -16.15 -26.15 27.88
C SER A 6 -15.10 -25.17 27.36
N GLN A 7 -14.01 -25.68 26.78
CA GLN A 7 -13.07 -24.84 26.05
C GLN A 7 -13.84 -24.20 24.91
N VAL A 8 -14.16 -22.91 25.06
CA VAL A 8 -14.85 -22.13 24.03
C VAL A 8 -13.91 -22.03 22.83
N ILE A 9 -14.27 -22.69 21.73
CA ILE A 9 -13.49 -22.64 20.48
C ILE A 9 -13.49 -21.18 20.01
N PRO A 10 -12.31 -20.60 19.68
CA PRO A 10 -12.23 -19.21 19.28
C PRO A 10 -12.93 -19.04 17.93
N VAL A 11 -13.78 -18.01 17.81
CA VAL A 11 -14.55 -17.75 16.58
C VAL A 11 -13.60 -17.23 15.49
N PRO A 12 -13.56 -17.86 14.29
CA PRO A 12 -12.68 -17.40 13.23
C PRO A 12 -13.06 -15.99 12.75
N PRO A 13 -12.10 -15.22 12.21
CA PRO A 13 -12.36 -13.87 11.75
C PRO A 13 -13.40 -13.86 10.62
N ASN A 14 -14.42 -13.02 10.75
CA ASN A 14 -15.50 -12.88 9.78
C ASN A 14 -15.27 -11.65 8.88
N MET A 15 -14.98 -11.91 7.61
CA MET A 15 -14.74 -10.87 6.60
C MET A 15 -15.91 -9.90 6.45
N ILE A 16 -17.15 -10.40 6.37
CA ILE A 16 -18.33 -9.55 6.16
C ILE A 16 -18.59 -8.67 7.38
N ALA A 17 -18.44 -9.23 8.58
CA ALA A 17 -18.53 -8.45 9.82
C ALA A 17 -17.45 -7.36 9.86
N SER A 18 -16.21 -7.69 9.49
CA SER A 18 -15.10 -6.72 9.47
C SER A 18 -15.33 -5.58 8.48
N LEU A 19 -15.82 -5.90 7.27
CA LEU A 19 -16.21 -4.89 6.28
C LEU A 19 -17.31 -3.99 6.84
N ARG A 20 -18.40 -4.56 7.34
CA ARG A 20 -19.50 -3.79 7.94
C ARG A 20 -19.02 -2.88 9.06
N GLU A 21 -18.26 -3.40 10.02
CA GLU A 21 -17.71 -2.61 11.13
C GLU A 21 -16.83 -1.47 10.65
N GLY A 22 -15.98 -1.69 9.63
CA GLY A 22 -15.14 -0.63 9.06
C GLY A 22 -15.93 0.49 8.39
N PHE A 23 -16.96 0.14 7.61
CA PHE A 23 -17.86 1.12 6.99
C PHE A 23 -18.70 1.87 8.02
N ASP A 24 -19.28 1.16 9.00
CA ASP A 24 -20.06 1.75 10.08
C ASP A 24 -19.19 2.71 10.92
N ALA A 25 -17.93 2.35 11.19
CA ALA A 25 -17.00 3.20 11.94
C ALA A 25 -16.70 4.53 11.22
N VAL A 26 -16.40 4.48 9.92
CA VAL A 26 -16.14 5.70 9.13
C VAL A 26 -17.41 6.52 8.93
N ALA A 27 -18.57 5.88 8.72
CA ALA A 27 -19.85 6.58 8.60
C ALA A 27 -20.20 7.36 9.88
N ASN A 28 -19.94 6.78 11.06
CA ASN A 28 -20.18 7.43 12.34
C ASN A 28 -19.17 8.55 12.66
N GLN A 29 -18.01 8.56 12.00
CA GLN A 29 -16.95 9.56 12.19
C GLN A 29 -16.47 10.09 10.84
N ILE A 30 -17.39 10.60 10.03
CA ILE A 30 -17.13 11.00 8.64
C ILE A 30 -16.00 12.01 8.48
N VAL A 31 -15.69 12.78 9.53
CA VAL A 31 -14.61 13.77 9.57
C VAL A 31 -13.24 13.20 9.16
N VAL A 32 -12.99 11.89 9.32
CA VAL A 32 -11.71 11.27 8.94
C VAL A 32 -11.41 11.34 7.45
N ILE A 33 -12.43 11.42 6.59
CA ILE A 33 -12.26 11.44 5.12
C ILE A 33 -11.68 12.77 4.63
N ILE A 34 -11.69 13.82 5.45
CA ILE A 34 -11.16 15.14 5.10
C ILE A 34 -9.67 15.04 4.73
N ILE A 35 -8.91 14.16 5.39
CA ILE A 35 -7.47 14.01 5.14
C ILE A 35 -7.20 13.50 3.71
N PRO A 36 -7.77 12.35 3.27
CA PRO A 36 -7.69 11.93 1.87
C PRO A 36 -8.17 12.98 0.87
N ILE A 37 -9.29 13.67 1.15
CA ILE A 37 -9.82 14.72 0.27
C ILE A 37 -8.80 15.85 0.10
N VAL A 38 -8.20 16.33 1.18
CA VAL A 38 -7.19 17.40 1.12
C VAL A 38 -5.97 16.96 0.31
N ILE A 39 -5.50 15.72 0.49
CA ILE A 39 -4.39 15.19 -0.31
C ILE A 39 -4.78 15.13 -1.79
N ASP A 40 -5.98 14.65 -2.13
CA ASP A 40 -6.46 14.63 -3.52
C ASP A 40 -6.56 16.04 -4.12
N LEU A 41 -7.05 17.02 -3.36
CA LEU A 41 -7.11 18.41 -3.83
C LEU A 41 -5.73 19.01 -4.06
N ILE A 42 -4.75 18.70 -3.20
CA ILE A 42 -3.36 19.13 -3.41
C ILE A 42 -2.77 18.49 -4.66
N LEU A 43 -3.04 17.21 -4.90
CA LEU A 43 -2.52 16.48 -6.05
C LEU A 43 -3.22 16.82 -7.36
N TRP A 44 -4.45 17.31 -7.30
CA TRP A 44 -5.22 17.71 -8.47
C TRP A 44 -5.01 19.19 -8.82
N LEU A 45 -5.20 20.10 -7.86
CA LEU A 45 -5.21 21.55 -8.10
C LEU A 45 -3.87 22.22 -7.75
N GLY A 46 -2.96 21.49 -7.10
CA GLY A 46 -1.64 22.00 -6.73
C GLY A 46 -0.67 22.10 -7.90
N PRO A 47 0.58 22.53 -7.63
CA PRO A 47 1.63 22.54 -8.65
C PRO A 47 2.02 21.13 -9.06
N HIS A 48 2.25 20.92 -10.36
CA HIS A 48 2.69 19.64 -10.90
C HIS A 48 4.20 19.69 -11.11
N PHE A 49 4.94 19.02 -10.23
CA PHE A 49 6.39 18.95 -10.32
C PHE A 49 6.79 17.82 -11.27
N GLN A 50 7.16 18.19 -12.49
CA GLN A 50 7.50 17.26 -13.56
C GLN A 50 9.00 17.01 -13.62
N VAL A 51 9.36 15.85 -14.16
CA VAL A 51 10.75 15.44 -14.43
C VAL A 51 10.98 15.21 -15.93
N LYS A 52 10.10 15.77 -16.77
CA LYS A 52 10.06 15.53 -18.21
C LYS A 52 11.38 15.89 -18.88
N THR A 53 11.93 17.08 -18.59
CA THR A 53 13.20 17.50 -19.22
C THR A 53 14.37 16.64 -18.74
N LEU A 54 14.40 16.28 -17.45
CA LEU A 54 15.43 15.40 -16.91
C LEU A 54 15.43 14.02 -17.59
N VAL A 55 14.26 13.38 -17.64
CA VAL A 55 14.11 12.04 -18.26
C VAL A 55 14.45 12.10 -19.74
N ASN A 56 13.96 13.10 -20.47
CA ASN A 56 14.28 13.24 -21.90
C ASN A 56 15.78 13.48 -22.13
N GLY A 57 16.46 14.21 -21.25
CA GLY A 57 17.91 14.39 -21.31
C GLY A 57 18.66 13.06 -21.14
N ILE A 58 18.25 12.25 -20.16
CA ILE A 58 18.83 10.91 -19.91
C ILE A 58 18.59 9.99 -21.10
N LEU A 59 17.35 9.93 -21.62
CA LEU A 59 17.00 9.09 -22.77
C LEU A 59 17.81 9.48 -24.02
N LYS A 60 17.98 10.77 -24.28
CA LYS A 60 18.82 11.27 -25.39
C LYS A 60 20.29 10.85 -25.22
N ALA A 61 20.83 10.97 -24.02
CA ALA A 61 22.20 10.55 -23.72
C ALA A 61 22.37 9.02 -23.96
N MET A 62 21.42 8.21 -23.52
CA MET A 62 21.42 6.76 -23.77
C MET A 62 21.33 6.43 -25.26
N ALA A 63 20.44 7.09 -26.01
CA ALA A 63 20.28 6.89 -27.45
C ALA A 63 21.53 7.32 -28.25
N SER A 64 22.29 8.30 -27.76
CA SER A 64 23.53 8.74 -28.39
C SER A 64 24.73 7.82 -28.12
N SER A 65 24.61 6.83 -27.24
CA SER A 65 25.69 5.89 -26.93
C SER A 65 25.89 4.87 -28.06
N THR A 66 27.13 4.76 -28.56
CA THR A 66 27.51 3.96 -29.73
C THR A 66 27.24 2.46 -29.57
N GLU A 67 27.19 1.95 -28.33
CA GLU A 67 26.92 0.53 -28.01
C GLU A 67 25.43 0.15 -28.16
N LEU A 68 24.50 1.09 -28.00
CA LEU A 68 23.07 0.87 -28.26
C LEU A 68 22.72 0.99 -29.75
N ASN A 69 23.51 1.73 -30.52
CA ASN A 69 23.33 1.90 -31.97
C ASN A 69 23.66 0.64 -32.79
N SER A 70 24.44 -0.31 -32.26
CA SER A 70 24.71 -1.60 -32.91
C SER A 70 23.67 -2.69 -32.61
N LEU A 71 22.91 -2.53 -31.52
CA LEU A 71 21.77 -3.37 -31.12
C LEU A 71 20.42 -2.82 -31.64
N GLN A 72 20.47 -1.78 -32.46
CA GLN A 72 19.38 -0.89 -32.89
C GLN A 72 18.41 -1.50 -33.92
N SER A 73 18.19 -2.81 -33.83
CA SER A 73 17.39 -3.62 -34.76
C SER A 73 16.10 -4.13 -34.10
N GLY A 74 15.32 -3.26 -33.46
CA GLY A 74 14.02 -3.67 -32.95
C GLY A 74 13.09 -2.54 -32.52
N ASP A 75 11.86 -2.55 -33.05
CA ASP A 75 10.71 -1.74 -32.63
C ASP A 75 10.44 -1.78 -31.11
N LEU A 76 11.00 -2.77 -30.39
CA LEU A 76 10.81 -2.93 -28.95
C LEU A 76 11.53 -1.86 -28.11
N LEU A 77 12.71 -1.39 -28.53
CA LEU A 77 13.46 -0.38 -27.76
C LEU A 77 12.84 1.02 -27.90
N THR A 78 12.38 1.36 -29.11
CA THR A 78 11.66 2.61 -29.39
C THR A 78 10.33 2.65 -28.64
N THR A 79 9.56 1.55 -28.70
CA THR A 79 8.31 1.40 -27.92
C THR A 79 8.58 1.57 -26.41
N SER A 80 9.66 1.00 -25.88
CA SER A 80 10.02 1.13 -24.46
C SER A 80 10.38 2.57 -24.08
N MET A 81 11.11 3.30 -24.94
CA MET A 81 11.45 4.70 -24.70
C MET A 81 10.23 5.62 -24.72
N ASP A 82 9.27 5.38 -25.62
CA ASP A 82 8.04 6.17 -25.68
C ASP A 82 7.12 5.94 -24.47
N VAL A 83 7.08 4.70 -23.95
CA VAL A 83 6.38 4.40 -22.69
C VAL A 83 7.00 5.19 -21.53
N ILE A 84 8.34 5.21 -21.41
CA ILE A 84 9.04 5.96 -20.36
C ILE A 84 8.79 7.47 -20.51
N ARG A 85 8.83 8.00 -21.74
CA ARG A 85 8.55 9.41 -22.01
C ARG A 85 7.12 9.78 -21.60
N THR A 86 6.14 8.99 -22.02
CA THR A 86 4.73 9.20 -21.68
C THR A 86 4.52 9.14 -20.16
N ALA A 87 5.14 8.18 -19.48
CA ALA A 87 5.08 8.09 -18.03
C ALA A 87 5.68 9.33 -17.35
N ALA A 88 6.81 9.84 -17.84
CA ALA A 88 7.46 11.04 -17.29
C ALA A 88 6.62 12.33 -17.47
N GLU A 89 5.72 12.37 -18.46
CA GLU A 89 4.81 13.50 -18.66
C GLU A 89 3.68 13.53 -17.62
N HIS A 90 3.16 12.36 -17.27
CA HIS A 90 2.08 12.22 -16.28
C HIS A 90 2.60 12.19 -14.84
N PHE A 91 3.90 11.89 -14.66
CA PHE A 91 4.47 11.77 -13.33
C PHE A 91 4.63 13.13 -12.64
N ASN A 92 3.75 13.39 -11.67
CA ASN A 92 3.88 14.48 -10.71
C ASN A 92 4.64 13.98 -9.48
N LEU A 93 5.77 14.61 -9.12
CA LEU A 93 6.55 14.23 -7.93
C LEU A 93 5.72 14.27 -6.64
N LEU A 94 4.70 15.13 -6.53
CA LEU A 94 3.81 15.16 -5.34
C LEU A 94 3.07 13.83 -5.13
N SER A 95 2.86 13.04 -6.18
CA SER A 95 2.24 11.71 -6.05
C SER A 95 3.02 10.79 -5.09
N LEU A 96 4.31 11.06 -4.83
CA LEU A 96 5.12 10.37 -3.84
C LEU A 96 4.65 10.59 -2.38
N LEU A 97 3.73 11.53 -2.13
CA LEU A 97 3.04 11.63 -0.84
C LEU A 97 2.18 10.38 -0.55
N ARG A 98 1.74 9.66 -1.58
CA ARG A 98 1.07 8.36 -1.43
C ARG A 98 2.13 7.27 -1.27
N THR A 99 2.41 6.94 0.00
CA THR A 99 3.45 5.99 0.38
C THR A 99 2.93 4.58 0.63
N ILE A 100 3.83 3.59 0.56
CA ILE A 100 3.59 2.17 0.85
C ILE A 100 4.66 1.73 1.86
N PRO A 101 4.35 0.94 2.91
CA PRO A 101 3.06 0.27 3.21
C PRO A 101 2.04 1.12 3.98
N VAL A 102 2.43 2.30 4.45
CA VAL A 102 1.58 3.24 5.19
C VAL A 102 1.52 4.53 4.39
N GLY A 103 0.33 5.01 4.06
CA GLY A 103 0.14 6.25 3.31
C GLY A 103 -1.31 6.65 3.28
N ILE A 104 -1.58 7.88 2.82
CA ILE A 104 -2.96 8.35 2.66
C ILE A 104 -3.48 7.88 1.30
N PRO A 105 -4.63 7.20 1.23
CA PRO A 105 -5.23 6.85 -0.05
C PRO A 105 -5.61 8.11 -0.83
N SER A 106 -5.42 8.06 -2.14
CA SER A 106 -5.63 9.20 -3.01
C SER A 106 -5.99 8.72 -4.41
N LEU A 107 -7.13 9.22 -4.92
CA LEU A 107 -7.59 8.98 -6.27
C LEU A 107 -6.65 9.65 -7.27
N MET A 108 -6.18 10.85 -6.95
CA MET A 108 -5.38 11.70 -7.83
C MET A 108 -3.95 11.21 -7.97
N ALA A 109 -3.36 10.62 -6.92
CA ALA A 109 -2.07 9.94 -7.01
C ALA A 109 -2.10 8.74 -7.97
N ALA A 110 -3.26 8.12 -8.17
CA ALA A 110 -3.43 6.98 -9.07
C ALA A 110 -3.99 7.37 -10.45
N ARG A 111 -4.59 8.56 -10.58
CA ARG A 111 -5.06 9.12 -11.85
C ARG A 111 -3.97 9.90 -12.57
N LEU A 112 -3.08 10.58 -11.83
CA LEU A 112 -2.01 11.43 -12.35
C LEU A 112 -2.53 12.47 -13.37
N PRO A 113 -3.41 13.39 -12.95
CA PRO A 113 -4.12 14.27 -13.87
C PRO A 113 -3.17 15.20 -14.62
N LEU A 114 -3.53 15.53 -15.86
CA LEU A 114 -2.84 16.55 -16.68
C LEU A 114 -3.66 17.83 -16.79
N ASP A 115 -4.96 17.75 -16.50
CA ASP A 115 -5.85 18.89 -16.58
C ASP A 115 -6.49 19.19 -15.23
N ILE A 116 -6.90 20.44 -15.06
CA ILE A 116 -7.68 20.89 -13.92
C ILE A 116 -8.96 21.57 -14.42
N PRO A 117 -9.95 21.80 -13.55
CA PRO A 117 -11.11 22.57 -13.94
C PRO A 117 -10.69 23.93 -14.48
N ASN A 118 -11.18 24.26 -15.66
CA ASN A 118 -10.97 25.55 -16.33
C ASN A 118 -9.51 25.86 -16.74
N GLY A 119 -8.64 24.85 -16.89
CA GLY A 119 -7.30 25.07 -17.44
C GLY A 119 -6.32 23.93 -17.22
N THR A 120 -5.03 24.27 -17.22
CA THR A 120 -3.94 23.35 -16.94
C THR A 120 -3.32 23.67 -15.57
N PRO A 121 -2.84 22.67 -14.83
CA PRO A 121 -2.13 22.90 -13.58
C PRO A 121 -0.82 23.66 -13.82
N ASN A 122 -0.28 24.25 -12.75
CA ASN A 122 1.01 24.94 -12.83
C ASN A 122 2.15 23.92 -12.92
N TYR A 123 2.71 23.75 -14.12
CA TYR A 123 3.79 22.82 -14.39
C TYR A 123 5.15 23.40 -14.01
N LEU A 124 5.83 22.74 -13.08
CA LEU A 124 7.18 23.07 -12.64
C LEU A 124 8.12 21.93 -13.04
N ASP A 125 8.84 22.10 -14.15
CA ASP A 125 9.78 21.10 -14.64
C ASP A 125 11.14 21.23 -13.93
N ILE A 126 11.58 20.14 -13.30
CA ILE A 126 12.84 20.07 -12.56
C ILE A 126 13.85 19.27 -13.40
N ASN A 127 14.90 19.95 -13.85
CA ASN A 127 15.92 19.36 -14.72
C ASN A 127 17.18 18.86 -13.98
N ASN A 128 17.19 18.88 -12.64
CA ASN A 128 18.34 18.50 -11.83
C ASN A 128 18.07 17.24 -11.01
N LEU A 129 18.84 16.17 -11.27
CA LEU A 129 18.69 14.87 -10.62
C LEU A 129 18.80 14.92 -9.09
N PHE A 130 19.71 15.74 -8.55
CA PHE A 130 19.90 15.85 -7.11
C PHE A 130 18.71 16.55 -6.45
N VAL A 131 18.17 17.58 -7.10
CA VAL A 131 16.98 18.30 -6.62
C VAL A 131 15.75 17.38 -6.67
N VAL A 132 15.55 16.66 -7.78
CA VAL A 132 14.47 15.67 -7.92
C VAL A 132 14.57 14.60 -6.83
N SER A 133 15.77 14.06 -6.61
CA SER A 133 16.00 13.04 -5.59
C SER A 133 15.73 13.58 -4.18
N ALA A 134 16.22 14.78 -3.86
CA ALA A 134 16.01 15.41 -2.56
C ALA A 134 14.53 15.69 -2.28
N ILE A 135 13.80 16.24 -3.28
CA ILE A 135 12.35 16.46 -3.18
C ILE A 135 11.62 15.14 -3.05
N GLY A 136 11.95 14.13 -3.86
CA GLY A 136 11.31 12.82 -3.81
C GLY A 136 11.47 12.13 -2.46
N ILE A 137 12.69 12.11 -1.91
CA ILE A 137 12.96 11.57 -0.56
C ILE A 137 12.19 12.38 0.50
N GLY A 138 12.19 13.71 0.40
CA GLY A 138 11.44 14.57 1.30
C GLY A 138 9.94 14.28 1.29
N LEU A 139 9.34 14.14 0.10
CA LEU A 139 7.92 13.82 -0.07
C LEU A 139 7.56 12.42 0.45
N LEU A 140 8.42 11.42 0.23
CA LEU A 140 8.23 10.08 0.80
C LEU A 140 8.26 10.12 2.34
N LEU A 141 9.21 10.85 2.94
CA LEU A 141 9.28 10.99 4.40
C LEU A 141 8.04 11.71 4.96
N VAL A 142 7.64 12.81 4.32
CA VAL A 142 6.44 13.55 4.70
C VAL A 142 5.18 12.68 4.54
N GLY A 143 5.06 11.96 3.43
CA GLY A 143 3.95 11.04 3.17
C GLY A 143 3.85 9.93 4.23
N LEU A 144 4.97 9.31 4.62
CA LEU A 144 5.01 8.31 5.69
C LEU A 144 4.59 8.90 7.04
N ILE A 145 5.10 10.08 7.39
CA ILE A 145 4.80 10.76 8.67
C ILE A 145 3.31 11.11 8.74
N ILE A 146 2.75 11.77 7.72
CA ILE A 146 1.33 12.13 7.70
C ILE A 146 0.46 10.86 7.60
N GLY A 147 0.91 9.85 6.84
CA GLY A 147 0.26 8.53 6.78
C GLY A 147 0.17 7.86 8.15
N CYS A 148 1.21 7.95 8.99
CA CYS A 148 1.18 7.44 10.36
C CYS A 148 0.12 8.15 11.21
N PHE A 149 0.00 9.48 11.09
CA PHE A 149 -1.05 10.22 11.77
C PHE A 149 -2.44 9.71 11.36
N TYR A 150 -2.64 9.53 10.05
CA TYR A 150 -3.89 9.03 9.49
C TYR A 150 -4.22 7.60 9.94
N TYR A 151 -3.23 6.70 9.97
CA TYR A 151 -3.45 5.33 10.42
C TYR A 151 -3.82 5.26 11.91
N ILE A 152 -3.20 6.07 12.78
CA ILE A 152 -3.58 6.13 14.20
C ILE A 152 -5.01 6.63 14.34
N LEU A 153 -5.40 7.66 13.57
CA LEU A 153 -6.78 8.17 13.54
C LEU A 153 -7.78 7.07 13.13
N ILE A 154 -7.50 6.35 12.05
CA ILE A 154 -8.37 5.28 11.57
C ILE A 154 -8.48 4.12 12.57
N VAL A 155 -7.39 3.75 13.24
CA VAL A 155 -7.43 2.73 14.30
C VAL A 155 -8.34 3.15 15.46
N GLN A 156 -8.27 4.41 15.89
CA GLN A 156 -9.15 4.90 16.96
C GLN A 156 -10.62 4.90 16.54
N VAL A 157 -10.92 5.33 15.31
CA VAL A 157 -12.29 5.27 14.79
C VAL A 157 -12.78 3.83 14.65
N ALA A 158 -11.98 2.95 14.06
CA ALA A 158 -12.36 1.57 13.78
C ALA A 158 -12.49 0.70 15.05
N LEU A 159 -11.59 0.87 16.03
CA LEU A 159 -11.51 -0.02 17.18
C LEU A 159 -12.05 0.57 18.48
N GLN A 160 -12.10 1.90 18.60
CA GLN A 160 -12.50 2.61 19.83
C GLN A 160 -13.76 3.46 19.65
N GLY A 161 -14.17 3.76 18.40
CA GLY A 161 -15.37 4.53 18.08
C GLY A 161 -15.29 6.02 18.45
N ARG A 162 -14.13 6.52 18.87
CA ARG A 162 -13.91 7.91 19.30
C ARG A 162 -12.52 8.40 18.93
N ILE A 163 -12.38 9.71 18.79
CA ILE A 163 -11.11 10.37 18.43
C ILE A 163 -10.50 11.03 19.67
N GLU A 164 -9.32 10.57 20.06
CA GLU A 164 -8.51 11.09 21.16
C GLU A 164 -7.20 11.69 20.64
N PHE A 165 -7.23 12.98 20.29
CA PHE A 165 -6.08 13.70 19.72
C PHE A 165 -4.79 13.60 20.57
N LYS A 166 -4.91 13.60 21.91
CA LYS A 166 -3.76 13.46 22.80
C LYS A 166 -3.04 12.13 22.60
N LEU A 167 -3.79 11.05 22.41
CA LEU A 167 -3.23 9.72 22.16
C LEU A 167 -2.60 9.65 20.76
N ILE A 168 -3.22 10.29 19.76
CA ILE A 168 -2.66 10.39 18.40
C ILE A 168 -1.27 11.02 18.47
N LEU A 169 -1.16 12.21 19.06
CA LEU A 169 0.09 12.97 19.09
C LEU A 169 1.17 12.25 19.91
N LYS A 170 0.79 11.58 21.01
CA LYS A 170 1.71 10.79 21.84
C LYS A 170 2.32 9.62 21.07
N ASN A 171 1.52 8.90 20.29
CA ASN A 171 1.95 7.68 19.61
C ASN A 171 2.58 7.96 18.24
N TRP A 172 2.37 9.15 17.70
CA TRP A 172 2.76 9.50 16.33
C TRP A 172 4.26 9.41 16.06
N SER A 173 5.10 9.92 16.96
CA SER A 173 6.57 9.90 16.78
C SER A 173 7.12 8.47 16.79
N TRP A 174 6.68 7.65 17.74
CA TRP A 174 7.07 6.25 17.83
C TRP A 174 6.60 5.44 16.61
N ALA A 175 5.32 5.60 16.22
CA ALA A 175 4.78 4.92 15.06
C ALA A 175 5.52 5.31 13.78
N SER A 176 5.83 6.60 13.61
CA SER A 176 6.60 7.09 12.45
C SER A 176 7.99 6.45 12.36
N LEU A 177 8.69 6.28 13.50
CA LEU A 177 9.99 5.62 13.52
C LEU A 177 9.88 4.13 13.16
N GLN A 178 8.88 3.42 13.69
CA GLN A 178 8.69 2.00 13.37
C GLN A 178 8.26 1.78 11.93
N VAL A 179 7.39 2.64 11.39
CA VAL A 179 6.97 2.59 9.99
C VAL A 179 8.11 2.95 9.05
N LEU A 180 8.96 3.92 9.40
CA LEU A 180 10.17 4.21 8.65
C LEU A 180 11.12 3.00 8.63
N SER A 181 11.34 2.37 9.79
CA SER A 181 12.15 1.15 9.88
C SER A 181 11.54 0.00 9.06
N LEU A 182 10.22 -0.17 9.08
CA LEU A 182 9.52 -1.18 8.29
C LEU A 182 9.69 -0.90 6.80
N THR A 183 9.46 0.34 6.37
CA THR A 183 9.57 0.76 4.97
C THR A 183 10.98 0.56 4.45
N LEU A 184 12.00 0.93 5.24
CA LEU A 184 13.40 0.71 4.87
C LEU A 184 13.74 -0.79 4.80
N ALA A 185 13.25 -1.60 5.74
CA ALA A 185 13.45 -3.05 5.71
C ALA A 185 12.81 -3.69 4.46
N LEU A 186 11.58 -3.29 4.11
CA LEU A 186 10.89 -3.76 2.92
C LEU A 186 11.60 -3.30 1.64
N LEU A 187 12.12 -2.07 1.62
CA LEU A 187 12.89 -1.54 0.48
C LEU A 187 14.20 -2.32 0.28
N ILE A 188 14.94 -2.58 1.36
CA ILE A 188 16.17 -3.38 1.31
C ILE A 188 15.86 -4.81 0.83
N LEU A 189 14.79 -5.43 1.35
CA LEU A 189 14.35 -6.75 0.90
C LEU A 189 13.99 -6.75 -0.60
N PHE A 190 13.25 -5.74 -1.05
CA PHE A 190 12.88 -5.59 -2.46
C PHE A 190 14.12 -5.46 -3.35
N ILE A 191 15.09 -4.60 -2.99
CA ILE A 191 16.33 -4.42 -3.75
C ILE A 191 17.15 -5.72 -3.79
N LEU A 192 17.30 -6.38 -2.63
CA LEU A 192 18.08 -7.61 -2.50
C LEU A 192 17.56 -8.74 -3.40
N ILE A 193 16.25 -8.78 -3.66
CA ILE A 193 15.64 -9.79 -4.53
C ILE A 193 15.58 -9.33 -5.99
N SER A 194 15.23 -8.06 -6.22
CA SER A 194 15.02 -7.50 -7.56
C SER A 194 16.32 -7.44 -8.37
N VAL A 195 17.44 -7.04 -7.75
CA VAL A 195 18.72 -6.91 -8.45
C VAL A 195 19.20 -8.26 -8.98
N PRO A 196 19.31 -9.34 -8.18
CA PRO A 196 19.67 -10.66 -8.71
C PRO A 196 18.65 -11.19 -9.74
N SER A 197 17.36 -10.96 -9.50
CA SER A 197 16.30 -11.39 -10.40
C SER A 197 16.42 -10.72 -11.77
N SER A 198 16.75 -9.43 -11.83
CA SER A 198 16.98 -8.71 -13.09
C SER A 198 18.13 -9.33 -13.89
N CYS A 199 19.25 -9.66 -13.24
CA CYS A 199 20.38 -10.32 -13.90
C CYS A 199 19.98 -11.70 -14.44
N ALA A 200 19.23 -12.48 -13.66
CA ALA A 200 18.73 -13.80 -14.07
C ALA A 200 17.76 -13.70 -15.25
N ILE A 201 16.81 -12.77 -15.22
CA ILE A 201 15.84 -12.53 -16.30
C ILE A 201 16.57 -12.11 -17.58
N SER A 202 17.53 -11.19 -17.49
CA SER A 202 18.34 -10.78 -18.64
C SER A 202 19.14 -11.93 -19.24
N ALA A 203 19.73 -12.82 -18.42
CA ALA A 203 20.43 -14.00 -18.91
C ALA A 203 19.49 -15.02 -19.58
N ILE A 204 18.29 -15.24 -19.02
CA ILE A 204 17.28 -16.12 -19.60
C ILE A 204 16.78 -15.58 -20.95
N ALA A 205 16.60 -14.27 -21.06
CA ALA A 205 16.14 -13.62 -22.28
C ALA A 205 17.10 -13.83 -23.47
N LEU A 206 18.39 -14.09 -23.23
CA LEU A 206 19.37 -14.42 -24.28
C LEU A 206 19.04 -15.73 -25.01
N PHE A 207 18.33 -16.65 -24.36
CA PHE A 207 17.88 -17.91 -24.97
C PHE A 207 16.59 -17.76 -25.78
N GLY A 208 15.94 -16.59 -25.74
CA GLY A 208 14.74 -16.28 -26.50
C GLY A 208 13.75 -15.40 -25.73
N LEU A 209 13.01 -14.57 -26.46
CA LEU A 209 12.04 -13.64 -25.89
C LEU A 209 10.91 -14.30 -25.07
N PRO A 210 10.32 -15.44 -25.47
CA PRO A 210 9.26 -16.08 -24.68
C PRO A 210 9.74 -16.56 -23.30
N LEU A 211 10.99 -17.03 -23.20
CA LEU A 211 11.60 -17.44 -21.93
C LEU A 211 11.81 -16.26 -20.99
N GLY A 212 12.23 -15.10 -21.52
CA GLY A 212 12.33 -13.86 -20.75
C GLY A 212 10.97 -13.40 -20.19
N GLN A 213 9.92 -13.43 -21.01
CA GLN A 213 8.55 -13.08 -20.55
C GLN A 213 8.04 -14.05 -19.47
N PHE A 214 8.29 -15.35 -19.64
CA PHE A 214 7.97 -16.35 -18.62
C PHE A 214 8.72 -16.08 -17.30
N ALA A 215 10.00 -15.70 -17.37
CA ALA A 215 10.80 -15.36 -16.19
C ALA A 215 10.24 -14.11 -15.47
N ILE A 216 9.79 -13.09 -16.21
CA ILE A 216 9.11 -11.91 -15.64
C ILE A 216 7.81 -12.32 -14.93
N PHE A 217 7.00 -13.17 -15.56
CA PHE A 217 5.76 -13.67 -14.94
C PHE A 217 6.04 -14.43 -13.64
N LEU A 218 7.05 -15.31 -13.63
CA LEU A 218 7.47 -16.04 -12.44
C LEU A 218 7.99 -15.10 -11.34
N TYR A 219 8.75 -14.07 -11.71
CA TYR A 219 9.20 -13.03 -10.79
C TYR A 219 8.03 -12.29 -10.13
N ILE A 220 7.01 -11.88 -10.90
CA ILE A 220 5.80 -11.25 -10.37
C ILE A 220 5.09 -12.21 -9.38
N GLY A 221 4.98 -13.49 -9.73
CA GLY A 221 4.39 -14.50 -8.84
C GLY A 221 5.14 -14.64 -7.51
N ILE A 222 6.48 -14.67 -7.54
CA ILE A 222 7.32 -14.71 -6.33
C ILE A 222 7.14 -13.42 -5.50
N MET A 223 7.12 -12.25 -6.14
CA MET A 223 6.92 -10.98 -5.46
C MET A 223 5.55 -10.92 -4.77
N LEU A 224 4.49 -11.36 -5.45
CA LEU A 224 3.14 -11.41 -4.88
C LEU A 224 3.08 -12.39 -3.70
N TRP A 225 3.68 -13.57 -3.86
CA TRP A 225 3.75 -14.58 -2.80
C TRP A 225 4.51 -14.09 -1.57
N LEU A 226 5.59 -13.33 -1.75
CA LEU A 226 6.37 -12.72 -0.68
C LEU A 226 5.64 -11.53 -0.03
N ALA A 227 4.98 -10.69 -0.82
CA ALA A 227 4.28 -9.51 -0.35
C ALA A 227 3.04 -9.86 0.48
N PHE A 228 2.33 -10.93 0.09
CA PHE A 228 1.08 -11.34 0.73
C PHE A 228 1.16 -11.51 2.26
N PRO A 229 2.10 -12.29 2.84
CA PRO A 229 2.23 -12.42 4.29
C PRO A 229 2.74 -11.16 4.99
N LEU A 230 3.18 -10.14 4.24
CA LEU A 230 3.66 -8.87 4.76
C LEU A 230 2.59 -7.77 4.77
N LEU A 231 1.42 -8.00 4.16
CA LEU A 231 0.35 -7.00 4.02
C LEU A 231 -0.10 -6.40 5.36
N PHE A 232 -0.15 -7.21 6.41
CA PHE A 232 -0.54 -6.77 7.76
C PHE A 232 0.63 -6.30 8.64
N SER A 233 1.83 -6.16 8.09
CA SER A 233 3.01 -5.73 8.86
C SER A 233 2.84 -4.31 9.39
N ALA A 234 2.13 -3.44 8.68
CA ALA A 234 1.80 -2.11 9.19
C ALA A 234 0.77 -2.19 10.33
N HIS A 235 -0.25 -3.03 10.20
CA HIS A 235 -1.36 -3.13 11.16
C HIS A 235 -0.90 -3.49 12.57
N GLY A 236 0.06 -4.41 12.70
CA GLY A 236 0.61 -4.80 14.00
C GLY A 236 1.31 -3.66 14.75
N ILE A 237 1.86 -2.66 14.05
CA ILE A 237 2.48 -1.48 14.67
C ILE A 237 1.40 -0.63 15.34
N PHE A 238 0.28 -0.38 14.65
CA PHE A 238 -0.75 0.52 15.13
C PHE A 238 -1.74 -0.13 16.10
N VAL A 239 -2.06 -1.41 15.93
CA VAL A 239 -3.03 -2.12 16.80
C VAL A 239 -2.37 -2.64 18.07
N ASN A 240 -1.19 -3.25 17.95
CA ASN A 240 -0.54 -3.97 19.05
C ASN A 240 0.68 -3.24 19.63
N HIS A 241 1.05 -2.06 19.11
CA HIS A 241 2.28 -1.36 19.47
C HIS A 241 3.55 -2.22 19.30
N ASN A 242 3.56 -3.09 18.27
CA ASN A 242 4.72 -3.90 17.93
C ASN A 242 5.82 -3.04 17.27
N ASN A 243 7.09 -3.36 17.54
CA ASN A 243 8.19 -2.85 16.71
C ASN A 243 8.13 -3.46 15.30
N ALA A 244 8.86 -2.89 14.34
CA ALA A 244 8.81 -3.28 12.94
C ALA A 244 9.03 -4.79 12.71
N LEU A 245 10.05 -5.38 13.35
CA LEU A 245 10.38 -6.79 13.20
C LEU A 245 9.31 -7.71 13.79
N ALA A 246 8.87 -7.41 15.01
CA ALA A 246 7.80 -8.16 15.68
C ALA A 246 6.49 -8.07 14.86
N SER A 247 6.23 -6.93 14.23
CA SER A 247 5.06 -6.74 13.40
C SER A 247 5.09 -7.58 12.11
N VAL A 248 6.26 -7.67 11.46
CA VAL A 248 6.48 -8.57 10.31
C VAL A 248 6.26 -10.03 10.70
N GLN A 249 6.87 -10.47 11.80
CA GLN A 249 6.72 -11.84 12.28
C GLN A 249 5.26 -12.17 12.61
N ARG A 250 4.55 -11.24 13.27
CA ARG A 250 3.13 -11.35 13.57
C ARG A 250 2.28 -11.46 12.31
N SER A 251 2.54 -10.61 11.31
CA SER A 251 1.85 -10.62 10.02
C SER A 251 2.02 -11.96 9.29
N MET A 252 3.25 -12.48 9.24
CA MET A 252 3.54 -13.78 8.63
C MET A 252 2.81 -14.93 9.35
N LEU A 253 2.85 -14.93 10.68
CA LEU A 253 2.16 -15.94 11.50
C LEU A 253 0.65 -15.90 11.26
N LEU A 254 0.04 -14.72 11.38
CA LEU A 254 -1.40 -14.52 11.19
C LEU A 254 -1.84 -15.00 9.82
N THR A 255 -1.15 -14.56 8.76
CA THR A 255 -1.49 -14.91 7.38
C THR A 255 -1.35 -16.41 7.13
N ARG A 256 -0.34 -17.08 7.72
CA ARG A 256 -0.15 -18.52 7.58
C ARG A 256 -1.28 -19.33 8.23
N VAL A 257 -1.75 -18.90 9.41
CA VAL A 257 -2.82 -19.63 10.14
C VAL A 257 -4.20 -19.32 9.55
N THR A 258 -4.40 -18.14 8.94
CA THR A 258 -5.69 -17.69 8.38
C THR A 258 -5.69 -17.57 6.86
N LEU A 259 -4.81 -18.29 6.14
CA LEU A 259 -4.52 -18.01 4.72
C LEU A 259 -5.77 -17.93 3.83
N PRO A 260 -6.71 -18.90 3.84
CA PRO A 260 -7.86 -18.83 2.93
C PRO A 260 -8.79 -17.65 3.23
N THR A 261 -9.06 -17.38 4.51
CA THR A 261 -9.96 -16.28 4.91
C THR A 261 -9.30 -14.93 4.71
N THR A 262 -8.01 -14.79 5.00
CA THR A 262 -7.23 -13.59 4.73
C THR A 262 -7.17 -13.32 3.23
N SER A 263 -6.97 -14.35 2.40
CA SER A 263 -6.93 -14.19 0.94
C SER A 263 -8.25 -13.68 0.38
N LEU A 264 -9.37 -14.26 0.82
CA LEU A 264 -10.71 -13.79 0.42
C LEU A 264 -11.01 -12.37 0.90
N PHE A 265 -10.57 -12.02 2.11
CA PHE A 265 -10.71 -10.67 2.66
C PHE A 265 -9.95 -9.64 1.83
N ILE A 266 -8.65 -9.90 1.56
CA ILE A 266 -7.81 -9.02 0.75
C ILE A 266 -8.35 -8.92 -0.68
N LEU A 267 -8.76 -10.03 -1.29
CA LEU A 267 -9.38 -10.04 -2.61
C LEU A 267 -10.65 -9.18 -2.63
N SER A 268 -11.49 -9.27 -1.60
CA SER A 268 -12.70 -8.46 -1.48
C SER A 268 -12.37 -6.97 -1.37
N ILE A 269 -11.38 -6.59 -0.55
CA ILE A 269 -10.89 -5.21 -0.49
C ILE A 269 -10.42 -4.72 -1.86
N LEU A 270 -9.62 -5.52 -2.57
CA LEU A 270 -9.09 -5.16 -3.89
C LEU A 270 -10.22 -4.98 -4.91
N VAL A 271 -11.17 -5.92 -4.99
CA VAL A 271 -12.31 -5.84 -5.91
C VAL A 271 -13.18 -4.62 -5.62
N ILE A 272 -13.46 -4.34 -4.34
CA ILE A 272 -14.26 -3.17 -3.95
C ILE A 272 -13.51 -1.87 -4.26
N SER A 273 -12.22 -1.80 -3.91
CA SER A 273 -11.39 -0.61 -4.11
C SER A 273 -11.24 -0.29 -5.60
N GLU A 274 -10.75 -1.24 -6.40
CA GLU A 274 -10.52 -1.03 -7.83
C GLU A 274 -11.84 -0.87 -8.60
N GLY A 275 -12.86 -1.67 -8.25
CA GLY A 275 -14.17 -1.60 -8.89
C GLY A 275 -14.86 -0.25 -8.68
N LEU A 276 -14.76 0.32 -7.48
CA LEU A 276 -15.31 1.64 -7.19
C LEU A 276 -14.41 2.77 -7.72
N ASP A 277 -13.10 2.59 -7.79
CA ASP A 277 -12.21 3.57 -8.42
C ASP A 277 -12.54 3.80 -9.90
N VAL A 278 -12.95 2.76 -10.64
CA VAL A 278 -13.46 2.91 -12.01
C VAL A 278 -14.67 3.85 -12.05
N LEU A 279 -15.60 3.71 -11.11
CA LEU A 279 -16.78 4.56 -11.00
C LEU A 279 -16.40 6.01 -10.66
N TRP A 280 -15.47 6.21 -9.72
CA TRP A 280 -15.08 7.55 -9.26
C TRP A 280 -14.20 8.32 -10.23
N ARG A 281 -13.65 7.65 -11.26
CA ARG A 281 -12.90 8.28 -12.35
C ARG A 281 -13.75 8.68 -13.55
N ILE A 282 -15.05 8.34 -13.57
CA ILE A 282 -15.96 8.71 -14.67
C ILE A 282 -15.99 10.23 -14.91
N PRO A 283 -16.06 11.11 -13.89
CA PRO A 283 -15.98 12.54 -14.10
C PRO A 283 -14.65 12.95 -14.77
N PRO A 284 -14.68 13.77 -15.84
CA PRO A 284 -13.48 14.25 -16.50
C PRO A 284 -12.68 15.19 -15.57
N GLU A 285 -11.35 15.20 -15.72
CA GLU A 285 -10.41 15.99 -14.90
C GLU A 285 -10.67 17.51 -14.98
N THR A 286 -11.25 17.95 -16.09
CA THR A 286 -11.64 19.34 -16.34
C THR A 286 -12.96 19.73 -15.67
N SER A 287 -13.65 18.80 -15.01
CA SER A 287 -14.95 19.04 -14.38
C SER A 287 -14.88 19.03 -12.86
N TRP A 288 -15.58 19.99 -12.25
CA TRP A 288 -15.82 20.03 -10.80
C TRP A 288 -16.60 18.83 -10.27
N LEU A 289 -17.26 18.06 -11.14
CA LEU A 289 -17.90 16.79 -10.76
C LEU A 289 -16.88 15.78 -10.20
N THR A 290 -15.59 15.91 -10.53
CA THR A 290 -14.49 15.13 -9.96
C THR A 290 -14.40 15.23 -8.43
N LEU A 291 -14.89 16.32 -7.82
CA LEU A 291 -14.98 16.43 -6.36
C LEU A 291 -15.86 15.35 -5.72
N ILE A 292 -16.93 14.94 -6.41
CA ILE A 292 -17.78 13.83 -5.93
C ILE A 292 -17.00 12.52 -5.98
N GLY A 293 -16.21 12.31 -7.04
CA GLY A 293 -15.31 11.16 -7.14
C GLY A 293 -14.26 11.12 -6.03
N VAL A 294 -13.63 12.26 -5.74
CA VAL A 294 -12.69 12.42 -4.61
C VAL A 294 -13.35 12.09 -3.28
N GLY A 295 -14.55 12.63 -3.02
CA GLY A 295 -15.28 12.34 -1.78
C GLY A 295 -15.69 10.87 -1.65
N GLY A 296 -16.18 10.26 -2.74
CA GLY A 296 -16.55 8.84 -2.78
C GLY A 296 -15.35 7.93 -2.55
N HIS A 297 -14.24 8.16 -3.26
CA HIS A 297 -12.99 7.44 -3.08
C HIS A 297 -12.46 7.57 -1.65
N ALA A 298 -12.44 8.79 -1.11
CA ALA A 298 -12.00 9.05 0.25
C ALA A 298 -12.81 8.25 1.28
N PHE A 299 -14.14 8.22 1.15
CA PHE A 299 -15.00 7.43 2.04
C PHE A 299 -14.71 5.93 1.95
N ILE A 300 -14.69 5.37 0.73
CA ILE A 300 -14.52 3.93 0.52
C ILE A 300 -13.15 3.45 0.97
N THR A 301 -12.08 4.15 0.59
CA THR A 301 -10.72 3.73 0.98
C THR A 301 -10.48 3.87 2.48
N SER A 302 -11.05 4.89 3.13
CA SER A 302 -11.05 5.02 4.60
C SER A 302 -11.77 3.85 5.25
N ALA A 303 -12.95 3.48 4.75
CA ALA A 303 -13.76 2.38 5.27
C ALA A 303 -13.08 1.02 5.09
N LEU A 304 -12.47 0.78 3.92
CA LEU A 304 -11.70 -0.45 3.66
C LEU A 304 -10.44 -0.52 4.54
N LEU A 305 -9.76 0.60 4.78
CA LEU A 305 -8.64 0.65 5.72
C LEU A 305 -9.11 0.35 7.15
N ALA A 306 -10.22 0.98 7.60
CA ALA A 306 -10.82 0.68 8.90
C ALA A 306 -11.21 -0.81 9.03
N ALA A 307 -11.85 -1.37 8.01
CA ALA A 307 -12.21 -2.79 7.96
C ALA A 307 -10.98 -3.70 8.06
N SER A 308 -9.86 -3.31 7.44
CA SER A 308 -8.62 -4.08 7.53
C SER A 308 -8.03 -4.12 8.94
N PHE A 309 -8.21 -3.05 9.73
CA PHE A 309 -7.83 -3.03 11.14
C PHE A 309 -8.74 -3.88 12.03
N VAL A 310 -10.05 -3.84 11.77
CA VAL A 310 -11.03 -4.71 12.45
C VAL A 310 -10.70 -6.18 12.17
N TYR A 311 -10.50 -6.53 10.90
CA TYR A 311 -10.13 -7.88 10.49
C TYR A 311 -8.82 -8.32 11.14
N PHE A 312 -7.79 -7.47 11.10
CA PHE A 312 -6.50 -7.78 11.71
C PHE A 312 -6.63 -8.06 13.22
N ARG A 313 -7.37 -7.22 13.97
CA ARG A 313 -7.62 -7.42 15.40
C ARG A 313 -8.23 -8.80 15.68
N ASP A 314 -9.25 -9.18 14.93
CA ASP A 314 -10.02 -10.39 15.18
C ASP A 314 -9.24 -11.64 14.73
N ALA A 315 -8.56 -11.56 13.58
CA ALA A 315 -7.68 -12.62 13.09
C ALA A 315 -6.48 -12.85 14.04
N ASP A 316 -5.90 -11.78 14.57
CA ASP A 316 -4.77 -11.85 15.50
C ASP A 316 -5.15 -12.46 16.86
N ARG A 317 -6.33 -12.10 17.39
CA ARG A 317 -6.88 -12.73 18.61
C ARG A 317 -7.13 -14.22 18.39
N TRP A 318 -7.80 -14.57 17.30
CA TRP A 318 -8.10 -15.96 16.96
C TRP A 318 -6.83 -16.79 16.78
N ALA A 319 -5.82 -16.26 16.08
CA ALA A 319 -4.55 -16.95 15.87
C ALA A 319 -3.81 -17.21 17.21
N GLN A 320 -3.79 -16.23 18.12
CA GLN A 320 -3.17 -16.39 19.44
C GLN A 320 -3.90 -17.42 20.29
N GLU A 321 -5.24 -17.39 20.33
CA GLU A 321 -6.06 -18.34 21.09
C GLU A 321 -5.88 -19.77 20.56
N THR A 322 -5.87 -19.93 19.24
CA THR A 322 -5.66 -21.22 18.58
C THR A 322 -4.26 -21.78 18.90
N LEU A 323 -3.22 -20.95 18.80
CA LEU A 323 -1.85 -21.37 19.14
C LEU A 323 -1.68 -21.72 20.61
N ARG A 324 -2.36 -21.00 21.52
CA ARG A 324 -2.38 -21.34 22.95
C ARG A 324 -3.01 -22.71 23.18
N MET A 325 -4.16 -23.01 22.55
CA MET A 325 -4.81 -24.32 22.68
C MET A 325 -3.95 -25.47 22.14
N ILE A 326 -3.22 -25.25 21.04
CA ILE A 326 -2.31 -26.26 20.47
C ILE A 326 -1.10 -26.51 21.40
N ASN A 327 -0.57 -25.45 22.02
CA ASN A 327 0.64 -25.53 22.86
C ASN A 327 0.35 -25.88 24.33
N SER A 328 -0.90 -25.76 24.80
CA SER A 328 -1.30 -26.23 26.12
C SER A 328 -1.24 -27.77 26.16
N PRO A 329 -0.54 -28.37 27.14
CA PRO A 329 -0.58 -29.82 27.32
C PRO A 329 -2.04 -30.25 27.47
N LYS A 330 -2.48 -31.25 26.68
CA LYS A 330 -3.70 -31.98 27.03
C LYS A 330 -3.49 -32.49 28.45
N GLU A 331 -4.24 -31.97 29.42
CA GLU A 331 -4.36 -32.65 30.71
C GLU A 331 -4.92 -34.04 30.39
N VAL A 332 -4.04 -35.04 30.37
CA VAL A 332 -4.44 -36.44 30.34
C VAL A 332 -5.21 -36.62 31.64
N PRO A 333 -6.52 -36.93 31.61
CA PRO A 333 -7.18 -37.29 32.85
C PRO A 333 -6.47 -38.54 33.32
N LEU A 334 -5.73 -38.43 34.42
CA LEU A 334 -5.25 -39.58 35.16
C LEU A 334 -6.53 -40.36 35.50
N GLN A 335 -6.80 -41.42 34.74
CA GLN A 335 -7.76 -42.44 35.12
C GLN A 335 -7.25 -43.02 36.42
N GLY A 336 -7.75 -42.46 37.53
CA GLY A 336 -7.66 -43.09 38.83
C GLY A 336 -8.53 -44.33 38.80
N ARG A 337 -7.91 -45.49 38.62
CA ARG A 337 -7.98 -46.63 39.54
C ARG A 337 -7.14 -47.79 39.05
#